data_AF-A0A267WIX4-F1
#
_entry.id   AF-A0A267WIX4-F1
#
_cell.length_a   1.000
_cell.length_b   1.000
_cell.length_c   1.000
_cell.angle_alpha   90.00
_cell.angle_beta   90.00
_cell.angle_gamma   90.00
#
_symmetry.space_group_name_H-M   'P 1'
#
loop_
_entity.id
_entity.type
_entity.pdbx_description
1 polymer ?
#
loop_
_entity_poly.entity_id
_entity_poly.type
_entity_poly.pdbx_seq_one_letter_code
_entity_poly.pdbx_strand_id
1 'polypeptide(L)' 'CQYKVFPVFWTGSGINRCLSNMELFEEALNDGWKIVRMDTIPPLEVPCAALSATNVYILKKENEDVK' A
#
# COMPACT_ATOMS: atom_id res chain seq x y z
N CYS A 1 9.12 -12.25 13.77
CA CYS A 1 8.24 -11.19 13.24
C CYS A 1 8.56 -10.98 11.77
N GLN A 2 7.54 -10.88 10.93
CA GLN A 2 7.66 -10.61 9.51
C GLN A 2 7.11 -9.22 9.18
N TYR A 3 7.63 -8.61 8.11
CA TYR A 3 7.16 -7.32 7.60
C TYR A 3 6.75 -7.42 6.14
N LYS A 4 5.74 -6.64 5.76
CA LYS A 4 5.33 -6.41 4.36
C LYS A 4 5.17 -4.91 4.13
N VAL A 5 5.36 -4.50 2.88
CA VAL A 5 5.19 -3.11 2.45
C VAL A 5 4.19 -3.07 1.31
N PHE A 6 3.17 -2.22 1.41
CA PHE A 6 2.12 -2.06 0.42
C PHE A 6 2.04 -0.60 -0.04
N PRO A 7 2.50 -0.28 -1.25
CA PRO A 7 2.24 1.02 -1.87
C PRO A 7 0.83 1.03 -2.46
N VAL A 8 -0.02 1.90 -1.96
CA VAL A 8 -1.37 2.14 -2.48
C VAL A 8 -1.39 3.51 -3.17
N PHE A 9 -1.70 3.51 -4.46
CA PHE A 9 -1.68 4.69 -5.32
C PHE A 9 -2.74 4.57 -6.40
N TRP A 10 -3.10 5.70 -7.00
CA TRP A 10 -4.02 5.69 -8.12
C TRP A 10 -3.30 5.35 -9.42
N THR A 11 -3.86 4.43 -10.19
CA THR A 11 -3.45 4.13 -11.56
C THR A 11 -4.61 4.33 -12.53
N GLY A 12 -4.35 4.26 -13.83
CA GLY A 12 -5.33 4.47 -14.88
C GLY A 12 -5.59 5.95 -15.17
N SER A 13 -6.51 6.23 -16.08
CA SER A 13 -6.85 7.58 -16.53
C SER A 13 -8.35 7.80 -16.60
N GLY A 14 -8.79 9.04 -16.34
CA GLY A 14 -10.20 9.43 -16.40
C GLY A 14 -11.08 8.53 -15.53
N ILE A 15 -12.13 7.97 -16.14
CA ILE A 15 -13.10 7.09 -15.48
C ILE A 15 -12.54 5.70 -15.13
N ASN A 16 -11.41 5.29 -15.73
CA ASN A 16 -10.76 4.01 -15.48
C ASN A 16 -9.72 4.11 -14.35
N ARG A 17 -9.76 5.18 -13.56
CA ARG A 17 -8.84 5.39 -12.46
C ARG A 17 -9.20 4.48 -11.28
N CYS A 18 -8.26 3.67 -10.81
CA CYS A 18 -8.46 2.73 -9.71
C CYS A 18 -7.29 2.78 -8.71
N LEU A 19 -7.53 2.31 -7.48
CA LEU A 19 -6.47 2.17 -6.47
C LEU A 19 -5.73 0.86 -6.69
N SER A 20 -4.44 0.96 -7.05
CA SER A 20 -3.57 -0.21 -7.17
C SER A 20 -3.26 -0.82 -5.80
N ASN A 21 -3.09 -2.15 -5.80
CA ASN A 21 -2.71 -2.96 -4.64
C ASN A 21 -3.70 -3.00 -3.48
N MET A 22 -4.89 -2.40 -3.62
CA MET A 22 -5.89 -2.37 -2.55
C MET A 22 -6.36 -3.78 -2.17
N GLU A 23 -6.66 -4.64 -3.14
CA GLU A 23 -7.12 -6.02 -2.89
C GLU A 23 -6.07 -6.82 -2.10
N LEU A 24 -4.81 -6.82 -2.53
CA LEU A 24 -3.72 -7.52 -1.83
C LEU A 24 -3.43 -6.92 -0.43
N PHE A 25 -3.62 -5.61 -0.28
CA PHE A 25 -3.50 -4.95 1.01
C PHE A 25 -4.62 -5.39 1.96
N GLU A 26 -5.87 -5.43 1.49
CA GLU A 26 -7.02 -5.93 2.25
C GLU A 26 -6.87 -7.40 2.65
N GLU A 27 -6.43 -8.26 1.72
CA GLU A 27 -6.11 -9.67 2.00
C GLU A 27 -5.08 -9.80 3.11
N ALA A 28 -4.01 -9.00 3.08
CA ALA A 28 -3.00 -9.02 4.14
C ALA A 28 -3.59 -8.62 5.51
N LEU A 29 -4.46 -7.60 5.56
CA LEU A 29 -5.11 -7.21 6.81
C LEU A 29 -6.03 -8.32 7.34
N ASN A 30 -6.78 -8.97 6.46
CA ASN A 30 -7.65 -10.10 6.80
C ASN A 30 -6.85 -11.32 7.28
N ASP A 31 -5.65 -11.53 6.74
CA ASP A 31 -4.69 -12.56 7.19
C ASP A 31 -4.03 -12.23 8.56
N GLY A 32 -4.43 -11.15 9.22
CA GLY A 32 -3.95 -10.78 10.54
C GLY A 32 -2.64 -9.99 10.55
N TRP A 33 -2.21 -9.45 9.40
CA TRP A 33 -1.14 -8.46 9.37
C TRP A 33 -1.63 -7.13 9.93
N LYS A 34 -0.81 -6.47 10.75
CA LYS A 34 -1.17 -5.19 11.38
C LYS A 34 -0.35 -4.06 10.80
N ILE A 35 -1.00 -2.94 10.47
CA ILE A 35 -0.31 -1.71 10.04
C ILE A 35 0.47 -1.16 11.24
N VAL A 36 1.78 -0.96 11.08
CA VAL A 36 2.66 -0.41 12.12
C VAL A 36 3.20 0.97 11.77
N ARG A 37 3.22 1.32 10.48
CA ARG A 37 3.56 2.64 9.99
C ARG A 37 2.85 2.88 8.67
N MET A 38 2.52 4.14 8.41
CA MET A 38 2.13 4.61 7.10
C MET A 38 2.93 5.87 6.79
N ASP A 39 3.57 5.87 5.64
CA ASP A 39 4.28 7.01 5.07
C ASP A 39 3.56 7.45 3.79
N THR A 40 3.75 8.71 3.38
CA THR A 40 3.17 9.23 2.14
C THR A 40 4.26 9.83 1.27
N ILE A 41 4.32 9.37 0.02
CA ILE A 41 5.08 10.02 -1.04
C ILE A 41 4.14 11.03 -1.72
N PRO A 42 4.45 12.34 -1.69
CA PRO A 42 3.60 13.35 -2.30
C PRO A 42 3.50 13.14 -3.82
N PRO A 43 2.45 13.70 -4.46
CA PRO A 43 2.36 13.65 -5.91
C PRO A 43 3.56 14.36 -6.54
N LEU A 44 4.00 13.88 -7.70
CA LEU A 44 5.05 14.51 -8.47
C LEU A 44 4.48 14.94 -9.82
N GLU A 45 4.46 16.25 -10.04
CA GLU A 45 4.16 16.82 -11.35
C GLU A 45 5.45 16.87 -12.16
N VAL A 46 5.51 16.08 -13.23
CA VAL A 46 6.56 16.18 -14.24
C VAL A 46 5.96 16.70 -15.55
N PRO A 47 6.73 17.37 -16.42
CA PRO A 47 6.19 18.01 -17.64
C PRO A 47 5.40 17.07 -18.57
N CYS A 48 5.62 15.77 -18.48
CA CYS A 48 5.00 14.75 -19.33
C CYS A 48 3.94 13.88 -18.60
N ALA A 49 3.78 14.01 -17.28
CA ALA A 49 2.88 13.18 -16.48
C ALA A 49 2.65 13.75 -15.07
N ALA A 50 1.46 13.52 -14.52
CA ALA A 50 1.22 13.70 -13.09
C ALA A 50 1.23 12.32 -12.41
N LEU A 51 2.21 12.09 -11.53
CA LEU A 51 2.20 10.92 -10.66
C LEU A 51 1.37 11.25 -9.42
N SER A 52 0.35 10.43 -9.14
CA SER A 52 -0.46 10.60 -7.95
C SER A 52 0.33 10.34 -6.69
N ALA A 53 -0.12 10.92 -5.57
CA ALA A 53 0.39 10.56 -4.24
C ALA A 53 0.33 9.05 -4.02
N THR A 54 1.32 8.52 -3.31
CA THR A 54 1.41 7.10 -2.94
C THR A 54 1.45 6.99 -1.42
N ASN A 55 0.51 6.23 -0.85
CA ASN A 55 0.53 5.86 0.56
C ASN A 55 1.27 4.53 0.70
N VAL A 56 2.31 4.50 1.50
CA VAL A 56 3.13 3.30 1.73
C VAL A 56 2.82 2.78 3.13
N TYR A 57 2.12 1.64 3.19
CA TYR A 57 1.78 0.97 4.43
C TYR A 57 2.83 -0.08 4.77
N ILE A 58 3.37 -0.03 5.99
CA ILE A 58 4.27 -1.04 6.52
C ILE A 58 3.46 -1.87 7.51
N LEU A 59 3.39 -3.17 7.26
CA LEU A 59 2.63 -4.13 8.05
C LEU A 59 3.60 -5.06 8.76
N LYS A 60 3.23 -5.48 9.97
CA LYS A 60 3.93 -6.47 10.78
C LYS A 60 2.99 -7.62 11.09
N LYS A 61 3.48 -8.84 11.02
CA LYS A 61 2.85 -10.02 11.61
C LYS A 61 3.83 -10.67 12.58
N GLU A 62 3.37 -10.98 13.77
CA GLU A 62 4.19 -11.71 14.72
C GLU A 62 4.32 -13.15 14.24
N ASN A 63 5.48 -13.78 14.48
CA ASN A 63 5.56 -15.20 14.17
C ASN A 63 4.70 -15.87 15.24
N GLU A 64 3.80 -16.77 14.84
CA GLU A 64 3.24 -17.70 15.80
C GLU A 64 4.42 -18.56 16.27
N ASP A 65 4.96 -18.23 17.45
CA ASP A 65 5.86 -19.15 18.14
C ASP A 65 5.08 -20.45 18.32
N VAL A 66 5.49 -21.48 17.60
CA VAL A 66 5.03 -22.85 17.83
C VAL A 66 5.50 -23.20 19.24
N LYS A 67 4.61 -23.02 20.23
CA LYS A 67 4.79 -23.49 21.60
C LYS A 67 4.70 -25.01 21.66
#